data_AF-V7FFV0-F1
#
_entry.id   AF-V7FFV0-F1
#
_cell.length_a   1.000
_cell.length_b   1.000
_cell.length_c   1.000
_cell.angle_alpha   90.00
_cell.angle_beta   90.00
_cell.angle_gamma   90.00
#
_symmetry.space_group_name_H-M   'P 1'
#
loop_
_entity.id
_entity.type
_entity.pdbx_description
1 polymer ?
#
loop_
_entity_poly.entity_id
_entity_poly.type
_entity_poly.pdbx_seq_one_letter_code
_entity_poly.pdbx_strand_id
1 'polypeptide(L)'
;MRYGFSVRLHEDVSSRVRATLRSGIAINLTAVAEAARLQNLAENVAREDIEWLVMQAAQLQGAAIEFDGFAETDLAEFACPEPMQSSPALGRDALEGGVTVSPDFGRQTH
;
A
#
# COMPACT_ATOMS: atom_id res chain seq x y z
N MET A 1 19.54 -22.37 13.33
CA MET A 1 20.68 -21.64 13.95
C MET A 1 20.14 -20.85 15.13
N ARG A 2 20.68 -21.02 16.34
CA ARG A 2 20.42 -20.09 17.44
C ARG A 2 21.48 -19.00 17.32
N TYR A 3 21.10 -17.86 16.76
CA TYR A 3 21.96 -16.69 16.78
C TYR A 3 22.14 -16.26 18.23
N GLY A 4 23.39 -16.25 18.71
CA GLY A 4 23.75 -15.76 20.03
C GLY A 4 23.81 -14.25 20.01
N PHE A 5 22.65 -13.59 19.87
CA PHE A 5 22.57 -12.14 19.95
C PHE A 5 22.94 -11.66 21.35
N SER A 6 23.59 -10.50 21.44
CA SER A 6 23.91 -9.92 22.73
C SER A 6 22.61 -9.53 23.47
N VAL A 7 22.66 -9.53 24.79
CA VAL A 7 21.56 -9.02 25.62
C VAL A 7 21.27 -7.56 25.29
N ARG A 8 22.31 -6.77 25.02
CA ARG A 8 22.22 -5.36 24.68
C ARG A 8 21.46 -5.13 23.37
N LEU A 9 21.76 -5.89 22.32
CA LEU A 9 21.04 -5.80 21.05
C LEU A 9 19.56 -6.12 21.24
N HIS A 10 19.25 -7.16 22.03
CA HIS A 10 17.87 -7.52 22.35
C HIS A 10 17.12 -6.42 23.10
N GLU A 11 17.76 -5.78 24.08
CA GLU A 11 17.20 -4.68 24.86
C GLU A 11 16.98 -3.44 23.98
N ASP A 12 17.96 -3.09 23.15
CA ASP A 12 17.90 -1.94 22.24
C ASP A 12 16.77 -2.11 21.21
N VAL A 13 16.66 -3.30 20.59
CA VAL A 13 15.56 -3.64 19.68
C VAL A 13 14.22 -3.54 20.40
N SER A 14 14.09 -4.15 21.58
CA SER A 14 12.85 -4.14 22.35
C SER A 14 12.42 -2.72 22.76
N SER A 15 13.37 -1.90 23.19
CA SER A 15 13.16 -0.50 23.54
C SER A 15 12.68 0.31 22.34
N ARG A 16 13.27 0.08 21.17
CA ARG A 16 12.93 0.80 19.94
C ARG A 16 11.58 0.38 19.37
N VAL A 17 11.23 -0.91 19.43
CA VAL A 17 9.88 -1.41 19.11
C VAL A 17 8.84 -0.72 19.98
N ARG A 18 9.07 -0.66 21.31
CA ARG A 18 8.17 0.04 22.25
C ARG A 18 8.08 1.54 21.98
N ALA A 19 9.19 2.18 21.61
CA ALA A 19 9.20 3.60 21.27
C ALA A 19 8.36 3.86 20.00
N THR A 20 8.53 3.03 18.98
CA THR A 20 7.81 3.13 17.70
C THR A 20 6.30 2.94 17.89
N LEU A 21 5.91 1.96 18.69
CA LEU A 21 4.51 1.74 19.07
C LEU A 21 3.88 2.89 19.85
N ARG A 22 4.65 3.61 20.65
CA ARG A 22 4.14 4.80 21.35
C ARG A 22 3.91 5.97 20.41
N SER A 23 4.61 6.02 19.27
CA SER A 23 4.52 7.10 18.30
C SER A 23 3.58 6.82 17.12
N GLY A 24 3.09 5.59 16.94
CA GLY A 24 2.31 5.19 15.77
C GLY A 24 1.57 3.87 15.94
N ILE A 25 0.90 3.43 14.88
CA ILE A 25 -0.02 2.27 14.93
C ILE A 25 0.66 1.00 14.38
N ALA A 26 1.62 1.15 13.47
CA ALA A 26 2.37 0.06 12.87
C ALA A 26 3.87 0.28 12.95
N ILE A 27 4.63 -0.82 12.97
CA ILE A 27 6.08 -0.82 12.96
C ILE A 27 6.56 -1.05 11.55
N ASN A 28 7.20 -0.06 10.94
CA ASN A 28 7.96 -0.27 9.70
C ASN A 28 9.19 -1.12 10.03
N LEU A 29 9.17 -2.37 9.59
CA LEU A 29 10.17 -3.38 9.94
C LEU A 29 11.58 -2.95 9.54
N THR A 30 11.73 -2.54 8.28
CA THR A 30 13.02 -2.19 7.67
C THR A 30 13.61 -0.93 8.31
N ALA A 31 12.80 0.10 8.54
CA ALA A 31 13.25 1.33 9.18
C ALA A 31 13.70 1.10 10.63
N VAL A 32 12.95 0.31 11.40
CA VAL A 32 13.29 0.00 12.79
C VAL A 32 14.54 -0.87 12.88
N ALA A 33 14.66 -1.88 12.01
CA ALA A 33 15.83 -2.75 11.97
C ALA A 33 17.10 -1.98 11.56
N GLU A 34 17.02 -1.15 10.52
CA GLU A 34 18.16 -0.32 10.11
C GLU A 34 18.59 0.65 11.21
N ALA A 35 17.63 1.28 11.88
CA ALA A 35 17.96 2.15 13.00
C ALA A 35 18.66 1.38 14.13
N ALA A 36 18.18 0.19 14.49
CA ALA A 36 18.81 -0.65 15.51
C ALA A 36 20.22 -1.11 15.11
N ARG A 37 20.42 -1.44 13.82
CA ARG A 37 21.73 -1.78 13.24
C ARG A 37 22.73 -0.63 13.36
N LEU A 38 22.31 0.59 13.01
CA LEU A 38 23.14 1.79 13.09
C LEU A 38 23.53 2.15 14.54
N GLN A 39 22.70 1.80 15.52
CA GLN A 39 23.03 1.96 16.95
C GLN A 39 23.99 0.88 17.46
N ASN A 40 24.04 -0.28 16.81
CA ASN A 40 24.80 -1.45 17.24
C ASN A 40 25.84 -1.91 16.20
N LEU A 41 26.48 -0.96 15.51
CA LEU A 41 27.47 -1.25 14.45
C LEU A 41 28.64 -2.13 14.94
N ALA A 42 28.99 -2.04 16.22
CA ALA A 42 30.05 -2.86 16.82
C ALA A 42 29.72 -4.37 16.84
N GLU A 43 28.44 -4.74 16.82
CA GLU A 43 28.03 -6.15 16.79
C GLU A 43 28.10 -6.77 15.38
N ASN A 44 28.18 -5.94 14.34
CA ASN A 44 28.30 -6.38 12.94
C ASN A 44 27.24 -7.43 12.54
N VAL A 45 26.01 -7.24 13.00
CA VAL A 45 24.87 -8.11 12.67
C VAL A 45 24.23 -7.64 11.37
N ALA A 46 23.88 -8.58 10.50
CA ALA A 46 23.21 -8.28 9.25
C ALA A 46 21.84 -7.65 9.49
N ARG A 47 21.36 -6.85 8.53
CA ARG A 47 20.05 -6.19 8.70
C ARG A 47 18.93 -7.24 8.76
N GLU A 48 18.99 -8.31 7.96
CA GLU A 48 17.96 -9.36 7.97
C GLU A 48 17.81 -10.05 9.33
N ASP A 49 18.92 -10.25 10.05
CA ASP A 49 18.90 -10.88 11.38
C ASP A 49 18.25 -9.95 12.41
N ILE A 50 18.48 -8.63 12.27
CA ILE A 50 17.84 -7.61 13.12
C ILE A 50 16.36 -7.45 12.75
N GLU A 51 15.99 -7.52 11.47
CA GLU A 51 14.59 -7.56 11.03
C GLU A 51 13.87 -8.74 11.68
N TRP A 52 14.50 -9.92 11.74
CA TRP A 52 13.93 -11.06 12.44
C TRP A 52 13.72 -10.80 13.94
N LEU A 53 14.68 -10.16 14.62
CA LEU A 53 14.54 -9.74 16.03
C LEU A 53 13.43 -8.73 16.25
N VAL A 54 13.32 -7.73 15.38
CA VAL A 54 12.27 -6.70 15.43
C VAL A 54 10.91 -7.34 15.23
N MET A 55 10.77 -8.24 14.26
CA MET A 55 9.52 -8.96 14.01
C MET A 55 9.09 -9.78 15.23
N GLN A 56 10.01 -10.52 15.86
CA GLN A 56 9.73 -11.26 17.09
C GLN A 56 9.32 -10.34 18.24
N ALA A 57 10.05 -9.25 18.46
CA ALA A 57 9.73 -8.29 19.51
C ALA A 57 8.39 -7.57 19.29
N ALA A 58 8.04 -7.30 18.03
CA ALA A 58 6.76 -6.72 17.62
C ALA A 58 5.59 -7.70 17.85
N GLN A 59 5.75 -8.96 17.46
CA GLN A 59 4.75 -10.01 17.66
C GLN A 59 4.46 -10.24 19.15
N LEU A 60 5.48 -10.24 20.00
CA LEU A 60 5.32 -10.34 21.46
C LEU A 60 4.51 -9.17 22.05
N GLN A 61 4.49 -8.03 21.37
CA GLN A 61 3.75 -6.83 21.79
C GLN A 61 2.39 -6.71 21.09
N GLY A 62 2.02 -7.65 20.22
CA GLY A 62 0.79 -7.58 19.42
C GLY A 62 0.78 -6.40 18.43
N ALA A 63 1.96 -5.96 18.00
CA ALA A 63 2.12 -4.83 17.09
C ALA A 63 1.75 -5.21 15.65
N ALA A 64 1.05 -4.30 14.95
CA ALA A 64 0.98 -4.38 13.50
C ALA A 64 2.36 -4.10 12.91
N ILE A 65 2.78 -4.91 11.93
CA ILE A 65 4.06 -4.78 11.24
C ILE A 65 3.77 -4.36 9.81
N GLU A 66 4.40 -3.29 9.37
CA GLU A 66 4.46 -2.87 7.99
C GLU A 66 5.75 -3.42 7.39
N PHE A 67 5.59 -4.24 6.37
CA PHE A 67 6.69 -4.65 5.51
C PHE A 67 6.84 -3.57 4.44
N ASP A 68 8.08 -3.20 4.13
CA ASP A 68 8.34 -2.24 3.06
C ASP A 68 7.72 -2.81 1.78
N GLY A 69 6.60 -2.20 1.35
CA GLY A 69 5.91 -2.62 0.15
C GLY A 69 6.88 -2.40 -1.00
N PHE A 70 7.07 -3.41 -1.86
CA PHE A 70 7.63 -3.14 -3.18
C PHE A 70 6.85 -1.96 -3.73
N ALA A 71 7.55 -0.84 -3.90
CA ALA A 71 6.96 0.44 -4.27
C ALA A 71 6.00 0.20 -5.43
N GLU A 72 4.86 0.86 -5.41
CA GLU A 72 3.79 0.82 -6.41
C GLU A 72 4.24 1.18 -7.84
N THR A 73 5.55 1.26 -8.09
CA THR A 73 6.23 1.63 -9.32
C THR A 73 6.32 0.50 -10.34
N ASP A 74 6.11 -0.78 -9.96
CA ASP A 74 6.27 -1.92 -10.90
C ASP A 74 4.95 -2.34 -11.60
N LEU A 75 3.78 -1.90 -11.12
CA LEU A 75 2.51 -2.21 -11.79
C LEU A 75 2.28 -1.38 -13.07
N ALA A 76 3.09 -0.33 -13.29
CA ALA A 76 3.03 0.47 -14.51
C ALA A 76 3.81 -0.16 -15.68
N GLU A 77 4.79 -1.02 -15.42
CA GLU A 77 5.62 -1.64 -16.48
C GLU A 77 4.87 -2.78 -17.20
N PHE A 78 3.91 -3.42 -16.52
CA PHE A 78 3.05 -4.46 -17.09
C PHE A 78 1.69 -3.96 -17.59
N ALA A 79 1.43 -2.65 -17.49
CA ALA A 79 0.24 -2.05 -18.10
C ALA A 79 0.44 -2.03 -19.63
N CYS A 80 -0.14 -3.00 -20.32
CA CYS A 80 -0.21 -3.03 -21.78
C CYS A 80 -0.62 -1.63 -22.30
N PRO A 81 0.16 -0.97 -23.17
CA PRO A 81 -0.31 0.23 -23.81
C PRO A 81 -1.45 -0.19 -24.75
N GLU A 82 -2.68 0.23 -24.45
CA GLU A 82 -3.81 0.15 -25.37
C GLU A 82 -3.40 0.78 -26.71
N PRO A 83 -3.34 0.03 -27.83
CA PRO A 83 -3.13 0.64 -29.12
C PRO A 83 -4.45 1.28 -29.57
N MET A 84 -4.47 2.59 -29.47
CA MET A 84 -5.40 3.52 -30.07
C MET A 84 -5.77 3.13 -31.51
N GLN A 85 -7.04 2.85 -31.76
CA GLN A 85 -7.67 3.01 -33.08
C GLN A 85 -9.04 3.69 -32.90
N SER A 86 -8.97 5.00 -32.72
CA SER A 86 -10.03 5.92 -33.06
C SER A 86 -10.34 5.87 -34.56
N SER A 87 -11.61 5.72 -34.93
CA SER A 87 -12.34 6.39 -36.05
C SER A 87 -13.48 5.51 -36.61
N PRO A 88 -14.44 6.06 -37.38
CA PRO A 88 -15.02 7.41 -37.35
C PRO A 88 -16.56 7.38 -37.26
N ALA A 89 -17.16 8.54 -36.99
CA ALA A 89 -18.57 8.78 -37.20
C ALA A 89 -18.97 8.49 -38.66
N LEU A 90 -19.95 7.62 -38.88
CA LEU A 90 -20.62 7.46 -40.17
C LEU A 90 -22.11 7.71 -39.96
N GLY A 91 -22.55 8.92 -40.28
CA GLY A 91 -23.96 9.29 -40.30
C GLY A 91 -24.74 8.52 -41.35
N ARG A 92 -26.04 8.37 -41.12
CA ARG A 92 -27.03 8.13 -42.17
C ARG A 92 -28.41 8.48 -41.66
N ASP A 93 -28.85 9.66 -42.06
CA ASP A 93 -30.25 10.05 -42.11
C ASP A 93 -31.06 8.97 -42.83
N ALA A 94 -32.13 8.50 -42.18
CA ALA A 94 -33.18 7.73 -42.82
C ALA A 94 -34.52 8.21 -42.28
N LEU A 95 -35.16 8.98 -43.15
CA LEU A 95 -36.53 9.47 -43.17
C LEU A 95 -37.56 8.31 -43.07
N GLU A 96 -38.81 8.68 -42.73
CA GLU A 96 -40.10 7.97 -42.76
C GLU A 96 -40.70 7.93 -41.33
N GLY A 97 -41.75 8.66 -40.96
CA GLY A 97 -42.96 9.00 -41.71
C GLY A 97 -44.14 8.24 -41.09
N GLY A 98 -44.90 8.87 -40.19
CA GLY A 98 -46.05 8.23 -39.54
C GLY A 98 -46.81 9.12 -38.55
N VAL A 99 -47.74 9.92 -39.07
CA VAL A 99 -48.75 10.70 -38.32
C VAL A 99 -49.70 9.77 -37.56
N THR A 100 -49.95 10.02 -36.27
CA THR A 100 -51.31 9.95 -35.69
C THR A 100 -51.42 10.86 -34.46
N VAL A 101 -52.63 11.43 -34.33
CA VAL A 101 -53.11 12.58 -33.54
C VAL A 101 -53.16 12.36 -32.00
N SER A 102 -53.09 13.48 -31.29
CA SER A 102 -53.18 13.77 -29.84
C SER A 102 -54.32 13.10 -29.03
N PRO A 103 -54.32 13.22 -27.69
CA PRO A 103 -54.90 14.43 -27.08
C PRO A 103 -54.08 15.06 -25.94
N ASP A 104 -54.29 16.36 -25.85
CA ASP A 104 -53.86 17.35 -24.87
C ASP A 104 -54.28 16.97 -23.44
N PHE A 105 -53.34 17.00 -22.49
CA PHE A 105 -53.64 16.92 -21.06
C PHE A 105 -52.83 17.97 -20.29
N GLY A 106 -53.56 19.01 -19.85
CA GLY A 106 -53.34 19.61 -18.54
C GLY A 106 -52.25 20.67 -18.43
N ARG A 107 -52.55 21.87 -18.90
CA ARG A 107 -51.86 23.10 -18.49
C ARG A 107 -52.13 23.35 -17.00
N GLN A 108 -51.07 23.33 -16.18
CA GLN A 108 -51.07 23.86 -14.81
C GLN A 108 -51.18 25.39 -14.85
N THR A 109 -52.04 25.97 -14.03
CA THR A 109 -51.83 27.32 -13.45
C THR A 109 -52.52 27.43 -12.10
N HIS A 110 -51.70 27.72 -11.09
CA HIS A 110 -51.91 28.57 -9.90
C HIS A 110 -53.20 28.49 -9.09
#